data_AF-A0A662UPS7-F1
#
_entry.id   AF-A0A662UPS7-F1
#
_cell.length_a   1.000
_cell.length_b   1.000
_cell.length_c   1.000
_cell.angle_alpha   90.00
_cell.angle_beta   90.00
_cell.angle_gamma   90.00
#
_symmetry.space_group_name_H-M   'P 1'
#
loop_
_entity.id
_entity.type
_entity.pdbx_description
1 polymer ?
#
loop_
_entity_poly.entity_id
_entity_poly.type
_entity_poly.pdbx_seq_one_letter_code
_entity_poly.pdbx_strand_id
1 'polypeptide(L)'
;MFRFRSKQRILKIGSIKIGGYPENPPVLIGTIFYHKHKIVSDPNSGVFDREAAESLISSQEALSEEVGIPALVDVAGNTLEALTKYVDFVAGTTNKPFLVDVLSTNIMEGIAKYVAEVGLRDRVIINSIKAETSNRELKLLNEYKSRNVVVLLYTSQVADANYRVEALQRILPRLGEIGIETPLIDTFVVDPPSLVAATKAALHVKSLTGLPVGCGAHNAVSSSRKFF
;
A
#
# COMPACT_ATOMS: atom_id res chain seq x y z
N MET A 1 -4.33 23.32 -13.43
CA MET A 1 -4.13 22.68 -12.11
C MET A 1 -5.51 22.38 -11.52
N PHE A 2 -5.74 21.19 -10.96
CA PHE A 2 -7.06 20.83 -10.42
C PHE A 2 -7.43 21.68 -9.20
N ARG A 3 -8.72 21.99 -9.04
CA ARG A 3 -9.26 22.62 -7.84
C ARG A 3 -10.12 21.61 -7.10
N PHE A 4 -9.78 21.35 -5.84
CA PHE A 4 -10.49 20.41 -4.99
C PHE A 4 -11.33 21.15 -3.95
N ARG A 5 -12.48 20.59 -3.59
CA ARG A 5 -13.37 21.17 -2.57
C ARG A 5 -12.73 21.13 -1.18
N SER A 6 -12.10 20.01 -0.84
CA SER A 6 -11.44 19.82 0.46
C SER A 6 -9.98 20.27 0.45
N LYS A 7 -9.51 20.76 1.60
CA LYS A 7 -8.09 21.01 1.84
C LYS A 7 -7.32 19.70 1.71
N GLN A 8 -6.27 19.70 0.89
CA GLN A 8 -5.46 18.51 0.67
C GLN A 8 -4.65 18.19 1.93
N ARG A 9 -4.73 16.94 2.37
CA ARG A 9 -4.07 16.44 3.57
C ARG A 9 -2.70 15.91 3.18
N ILE A 10 -1.74 16.15 4.06
CA ILE A 10 -0.41 15.56 4.00
C ILE A 10 -0.30 14.64 5.20
N LEU A 11 -0.12 13.34 4.93
CA LEU A 11 0.10 12.32 5.95
C LEU A 11 1.60 12.09 6.05
N LYS A 12 2.10 11.95 7.29
CA LYS A 12 3.52 11.67 7.54
C LYS A 12 3.65 10.25 8.07
N ILE A 13 4.44 9.43 7.40
CA ILE A 13 4.76 8.06 7.80
C ILE A 13 6.28 7.96 7.86
N GLY A 14 6.84 7.75 9.06
CA GLY A 14 8.28 7.89 9.28
C GLY A 14 8.80 9.25 8.78
N SER A 15 9.79 9.22 7.88
CA SER A 15 10.38 10.41 7.24
C SER A 15 9.61 10.93 6.02
N ILE A 16 8.63 10.18 5.50
CA ILE A 16 8.00 10.45 4.21
C ILE A 16 6.67 11.20 4.39
N LYS A 17 6.46 12.21 3.55
CA LYS A 17 5.20 12.95 3.44
C LYS A 17 4.45 12.48 2.19
N ILE A 18 3.20 12.06 2.36
CA ILE A 18 2.36 11.55 1.27
C ILE A 18 1.09 12.40 1.18
N GLY A 19 0.71 12.80 -0.02
CA GLY A 19 -0.47 13.63 -0.27
C GLY A 19 -0.11 15.11 -0.48
N GLY A 20 -1.07 15.98 -0.19
CA GLY A 20 -1.08 17.33 -0.75
C GLY A 20 -1.52 17.34 -2.23
N TYR A 21 -1.59 18.54 -2.79
CA TYR A 21 -1.57 18.84 -4.22
C TYR A 21 -1.64 20.37 -4.37
N PRO A 22 -0.65 21.02 -5.01
CA PRO A 22 0.42 20.44 -5.82
C PRO A 22 1.75 20.26 -5.05
N GLU A 23 1.72 20.35 -3.72
CA GLU A 23 2.91 20.66 -2.92
C GLU A 23 3.98 19.56 -2.89
N ASN A 24 3.58 18.29 -2.93
CA ASN A 24 4.52 17.16 -2.92
C ASN A 24 4.47 16.39 -4.25
N PRO A 25 5.61 15.82 -4.69
CA PRO A 25 5.62 14.85 -5.79
C PRO A 25 4.80 13.58 -5.43
N PRO A 26 4.41 12.79 -6.43
CA PRO A 26 3.86 11.46 -6.17
C PRO A 26 4.89 10.59 -5.44
N VAL A 27 4.42 9.61 -4.68
CA VAL A 27 5.26 8.56 -4.11
C VAL A 27 5.19 7.35 -5.01
N LEU A 28 6.34 6.85 -5.45
CA LEU A 28 6.44 5.60 -6.21
C LEU A 28 6.62 4.43 -5.25
N ILE A 29 5.99 3.30 -5.55
CA ILE A 29 6.04 2.13 -4.67
C ILE A 29 6.45 0.93 -5.53
N GLY A 30 7.66 0.41 -5.28
CA GLY A 30 8.20 -0.75 -5.98
C GLY A 30 7.99 -2.02 -5.18
N THR A 31 7.32 -3.02 -5.78
CA THR A 31 7.09 -4.30 -5.11
C THR A 31 8.33 -5.20 -5.21
N ILE A 32 8.71 -5.83 -4.10
CA ILE A 32 9.77 -6.84 -3.98
C ILE A 32 9.17 -8.18 -3.51
N PHE A 33 9.88 -9.28 -3.75
CA PHE A 33 9.46 -10.66 -3.43
C PHE A 33 8.12 -11.14 -4.00
N TYR A 34 7.58 -10.44 -5.01
CA TYR A 34 6.36 -10.83 -5.71
C TYR A 34 6.46 -12.21 -6.37
N HIS A 35 5.33 -12.78 -6.74
CA HIS A 35 5.27 -14.11 -7.37
C HIS A 35 6.18 -14.19 -8.61
N LYS A 36 7.06 -15.21 -8.66
CA LYS A 36 8.08 -15.42 -9.70
C LYS A 36 9.16 -14.34 -9.76
N HIS A 37 9.34 -13.54 -8.71
CA HIS A 37 10.49 -12.67 -8.62
C HIS A 37 11.77 -13.53 -8.59
N LYS A 38 12.66 -13.31 -9.56
CA LYS A 38 13.85 -14.16 -9.82
C LYS A 38 14.80 -14.29 -8.64
N ILE A 39 14.78 -13.34 -7.70
CA ILE A 39 15.62 -13.36 -6.50
C ILE A 39 15.08 -14.29 -5.41
N VAL A 40 13.85 -14.82 -5.54
CA VAL A 40 13.23 -15.71 -4.55
C VAL A 40 13.34 -17.15 -5.02
N SER A 41 14.04 -17.99 -4.26
CA SER A 41 14.23 -19.42 -4.56
C SER A 41 13.18 -20.30 -3.88
N ASP A 42 12.71 -19.92 -2.67
CA ASP A 42 11.57 -20.57 -2.01
C ASP A 42 10.60 -19.49 -1.45
N PRO A 43 9.46 -19.27 -2.12
CA PRO A 43 8.48 -18.27 -1.68
C PRO A 43 7.68 -18.67 -0.44
N ASN A 44 7.70 -19.94 -0.02
CA ASN A 44 6.96 -20.41 1.14
C ASN A 44 7.75 -20.25 2.43
N SER A 45 9.04 -20.58 2.39
CA SER A 45 9.94 -20.42 3.53
C SER A 45 10.71 -19.09 3.50
N GLY A 46 10.53 -18.27 2.46
CA GLY A 46 11.17 -16.95 2.37
C GLY A 46 12.67 -17.02 2.12
N VAL A 47 13.12 -17.93 1.24
CA VAL A 47 14.52 -18.01 0.81
C VAL A 47 14.70 -17.17 -0.44
N PHE A 48 15.64 -16.24 -0.38
CA PHE A 48 15.92 -15.28 -1.43
C PHE A 48 17.39 -14.85 -1.44
N ASP A 49 17.82 -14.30 -2.55
CA ASP A 49 19.12 -13.66 -2.73
C ASP A 49 19.12 -12.28 -2.05
N ARG A 50 19.82 -12.20 -0.91
CA ARG A 50 19.90 -10.99 -0.09
C ARG A 50 20.67 -9.87 -0.78
N GLU A 51 21.76 -10.18 -1.47
CA GLU A 51 22.59 -9.17 -2.17
C GLU A 51 21.80 -8.56 -3.34
N ALA A 52 21.10 -9.39 -4.10
CA ALA A 52 20.24 -8.91 -5.18
C ALA A 52 19.08 -8.06 -4.63
N ALA A 53 18.46 -8.46 -3.52
CA ALA A 53 17.39 -7.70 -2.88
C ALA A 53 17.88 -6.33 -2.36
N GLU A 54 19.06 -6.29 -1.72
CA GLU A 54 19.69 -5.08 -1.22
C GLU A 54 20.06 -4.12 -2.35
N SER A 55 20.61 -4.66 -3.43
CA SER A 55 20.92 -3.89 -4.65
C SER A 55 19.68 -3.26 -5.28
N LEU A 56 18.55 -3.98 -5.34
CA LEU A 56 17.28 -3.44 -5.84
C LEU A 56 16.75 -2.29 -4.97
N ILE A 57 16.75 -2.47 -3.64
CA ILE A 57 16.29 -1.43 -2.71
C ILE A 57 17.19 -0.20 -2.81
N SER A 58 18.50 -0.39 -2.77
CA SER A 58 19.49 0.70 -2.85
C SER A 58 19.41 1.45 -4.18
N SER A 59 19.23 0.73 -5.29
CA SER A 59 19.06 1.35 -6.61
C SER A 59 17.80 2.20 -6.70
N GLN A 60 16.69 1.74 -6.11
CA GLN A 60 15.46 2.53 -6.03
C GLN A 60 15.67 3.79 -5.17
N GLU A 61 16.38 3.68 -4.05
CA GLU A 61 16.65 4.83 -3.18
C GLU A 61 17.57 5.85 -3.84
N ALA A 62 18.65 5.41 -4.47
CA ALA A 62 19.57 6.28 -5.20
C ALA A 62 18.84 7.03 -6.33
N LEU A 63 18.01 6.34 -7.12
CA LEU A 63 17.23 6.98 -8.17
C LEU A 63 16.19 7.95 -7.60
N SER A 64 15.54 7.59 -6.48
CA SER A 64 14.58 8.43 -5.78
C SER A 64 15.21 9.75 -5.32
N GLU A 65 16.45 9.70 -4.80
CA GLU A 65 17.23 10.87 -4.40
C GLU A 65 17.67 11.71 -5.59
N GLU A 66 18.14 11.07 -6.66
CA GLU A 66 18.57 11.75 -7.89
C GLU A 66 17.45 12.56 -8.54
N VAL A 67 16.25 11.97 -8.67
CA VAL A 67 15.12 12.60 -9.38
C VAL A 67 14.18 13.38 -8.46
N GLY A 68 14.37 13.31 -7.13
CA GLY A 68 13.55 14.00 -6.14
C GLY A 68 12.11 13.46 -6.00
N ILE A 69 11.83 12.24 -6.46
CA ILE A 69 10.54 11.57 -6.31
C ILE A 69 10.66 10.52 -5.21
N PRO A 70 9.97 10.64 -4.07
CA PRO A 70 10.04 9.66 -2.99
C PRO A 70 9.61 8.28 -3.46
N ALA A 71 10.36 7.26 -3.05
CA ALA A 71 10.05 5.87 -3.33
C ALA A 71 9.97 5.03 -2.06
N LEU A 72 9.00 4.12 -2.00
CA LEU A 72 8.82 3.12 -0.94
C LEU A 72 8.92 1.70 -1.51
N VAL A 73 9.15 0.74 -0.63
CA VAL A 73 9.11 -0.69 -0.97
C VAL A 73 7.75 -1.26 -0.59
N ASP A 74 7.23 -2.15 -1.41
CA ASP A 74 6.06 -2.98 -1.12
C ASP A 74 6.48 -4.46 -1.04
N VAL A 75 6.27 -5.07 0.12
CA VAL A 75 6.75 -6.41 0.43
C VAL A 75 5.64 -7.42 0.16
N ALA A 76 5.79 -8.19 -0.91
CA ALA A 76 4.86 -9.26 -1.24
C ALA A 76 5.29 -10.61 -0.65
N GLY A 77 4.32 -11.45 -0.31
CA GLY A 77 4.55 -12.80 0.17
C GLY A 77 3.26 -13.57 0.41
N ASN A 78 3.35 -14.90 0.41
CA ASN A 78 2.18 -15.78 0.45
C ASN A 78 2.01 -16.49 1.80
N THR A 79 3.04 -16.51 2.63
CA THR A 79 3.05 -17.17 3.94
C THR A 79 3.50 -16.18 5.01
N LEU A 80 3.05 -16.41 6.24
CA LEU A 80 3.50 -15.61 7.37
C LEU A 80 5.01 -15.77 7.60
N GLU A 81 5.54 -16.98 7.46
CA GLU A 81 6.98 -17.25 7.62
C GLU A 81 7.82 -16.42 6.65
N ALA A 82 7.48 -16.43 5.35
CA ALA A 82 8.22 -15.70 4.35
C ALA A 82 8.10 -14.19 4.57
N LEU A 83 6.89 -13.69 4.81
CA LEU A 83 6.65 -12.26 5.04
C LEU A 83 7.41 -11.73 6.27
N THR A 84 7.47 -12.48 7.37
CA THR A 84 8.26 -12.09 8.55
C THR A 84 9.74 -11.93 8.18
N LYS A 85 10.34 -12.90 7.47
CA LYS A 85 11.74 -12.82 7.03
C LYS A 85 11.98 -11.65 6.07
N TYR A 86 11.04 -11.39 5.17
CA TYR A 86 11.13 -10.28 4.23
C TYR A 86 10.99 -8.92 4.93
N VAL A 87 10.08 -8.80 5.89
CA VAL A 87 9.90 -7.59 6.72
C VAL A 87 11.18 -7.27 7.49
N ASP A 88 11.79 -8.27 8.13
CA ASP A 88 13.06 -8.08 8.84
C ASP A 88 14.18 -7.61 7.94
N PHE A 89 14.29 -8.24 6.77
CA PHE A 89 15.28 -7.85 5.78
C PHE A 89 15.07 -6.40 5.33
N VAL A 90 13.86 -6.05 4.86
CA VAL A 90 13.58 -4.70 4.37
C VAL A 90 13.74 -3.66 5.47
N ALA A 91 13.32 -3.96 6.70
CA ALA A 91 13.46 -3.06 7.84
C ALA A 91 14.92 -2.79 8.22
N GLY A 92 15.81 -3.77 7.99
CA GLY A 92 17.26 -3.65 8.19
C GLY A 92 18.00 -3.00 7.02
N THR A 93 17.45 -3.07 5.80
CA THR A 93 18.09 -2.52 4.59
C THR A 93 17.75 -1.05 4.34
N THR A 94 16.52 -0.61 4.62
CA THR A 94 16.11 0.80 4.46
C THR A 94 15.60 1.36 5.78
N ASN A 95 15.69 2.68 5.96
CA ASN A 95 15.04 3.42 7.05
C ASN A 95 13.67 4.02 6.65
N LYS A 96 13.30 3.94 5.38
CA LYS A 96 12.00 4.43 4.88
C LYS A 96 10.85 3.54 5.39
N PRO A 97 9.61 4.06 5.42
CA PRO A 97 8.44 3.22 5.59
C PRO A 97 8.28 2.28 4.39
N PHE A 98 7.56 1.18 4.58
CA PHE A 98 7.33 0.19 3.53
C PHE A 98 5.97 -0.48 3.72
N LEU A 99 5.42 -1.00 2.62
CA LEU A 99 4.16 -1.71 2.60
C LEU A 99 4.40 -3.20 2.80
N VAL A 100 3.41 -3.89 3.36
CA VAL A 100 3.41 -5.35 3.49
C VAL A 100 2.07 -5.88 2.99
N ASP A 101 2.11 -6.69 1.94
CA ASP A 101 0.95 -7.31 1.33
C ASP A 101 0.40 -8.45 2.19
N VAL A 102 -0.81 -8.28 2.72
CA VAL A 102 -1.49 -9.23 3.60
C VAL A 102 -2.69 -9.86 2.88
N LEU A 103 -2.49 -11.08 2.37
CA LEU A 103 -3.48 -11.75 1.52
C LEU A 103 -4.63 -12.43 2.28
N SER A 104 -4.54 -12.53 3.61
CA SER A 104 -5.56 -13.15 4.45
C SER A 104 -5.57 -12.55 5.85
N THR A 105 -6.68 -12.72 6.57
CA THR A 105 -6.82 -12.29 7.97
C THR A 105 -5.74 -12.89 8.87
N ASN A 106 -5.36 -14.16 8.68
CA ASN A 106 -4.33 -14.82 9.49
C ASN A 106 -2.94 -14.21 9.25
N ILE A 107 -2.62 -13.89 7.99
CA ILE A 107 -1.36 -13.22 7.64
C ILE A 107 -1.37 -11.79 8.21
N MET A 108 -2.47 -11.07 8.05
CA MET A 108 -2.62 -9.72 8.60
C MET A 108 -2.44 -9.71 10.13
N GLU A 109 -3.08 -10.64 10.84
CA GLU A 109 -2.94 -10.82 12.29
C GLU A 109 -1.48 -11.07 12.68
N GLY A 110 -0.84 -12.05 12.04
CA GLY A 110 0.55 -12.41 12.31
C GLY A 110 1.53 -11.26 12.05
N ILE A 111 1.35 -10.53 10.94
CA ILE A 111 2.19 -9.38 10.59
C ILE A 111 1.93 -8.20 11.52
N ALA A 112 0.68 -7.86 11.81
CA ALA A 112 0.35 -6.77 12.73
C ALA A 112 0.93 -7.02 14.12
N LYS A 113 0.81 -8.25 14.62
CA LYS A 113 1.42 -8.69 15.87
C LYS A 113 2.95 -8.58 15.82
N TYR A 114 3.57 -9.16 14.80
CA TYR A 114 5.02 -9.16 14.66
C TYR A 114 5.59 -7.74 14.63
N VAL A 115 5.04 -6.88 13.80
CA VAL A 115 5.41 -5.46 13.65
C VAL A 115 5.26 -4.69 14.96
N ALA A 116 4.26 -5.03 15.78
CA ALA A 116 4.10 -4.44 17.11
C ALA A 116 5.19 -4.90 18.08
N GLU A 117 5.55 -6.19 18.07
CA GLU A 117 6.57 -6.78 18.92
C GLU A 117 7.97 -6.24 18.62
N VAL A 118 8.32 -6.07 17.33
CA VAL A 118 9.65 -5.59 16.91
C VAL A 118 9.74 -4.06 16.75
N GLY A 119 8.69 -3.33 17.11
CA GLY A 119 8.71 -1.86 17.14
C GLY A 119 8.65 -1.17 15.76
N LEU A 120 8.09 -1.81 14.74
CA LEU A 120 8.03 -1.29 13.37
C LEU A 120 6.71 -0.59 13.00
N ARG A 121 5.80 -0.39 13.97
CA ARG A 121 4.45 0.17 13.73
C ARG A 121 4.41 1.54 13.05
N ASP A 122 5.44 2.37 13.27
CA ASP A 122 5.52 3.71 12.68
C ASP A 122 6.05 3.69 11.23
N ARG A 123 6.58 2.56 10.77
CA ARG A 123 7.20 2.38 9.45
C ARG A 123 6.39 1.47 8.53
N VAL A 124 5.77 0.43 9.07
CA VAL A 124 5.01 -0.54 8.27
C VAL A 124 3.63 -0.01 7.93
N ILE A 125 3.25 -0.18 6.67
CA ILE A 125 1.95 0.13 6.12
C ILE A 125 1.30 -1.20 5.70
N ILE A 126 0.20 -1.58 6.36
CA ILE A 126 -0.49 -2.84 6.04
C ILE A 126 -1.26 -2.65 4.73
N ASN A 127 -0.93 -3.45 3.71
CA ASN A 127 -1.54 -3.42 2.39
C ASN A 127 -2.34 -4.71 2.14
N SER A 128 -3.66 -4.73 2.08
CA SER A 128 -4.60 -3.64 2.31
C SER A 128 -5.79 -4.14 3.11
N ILE A 129 -6.60 -3.19 3.57
CA ILE A 129 -7.98 -3.43 4.00
C ILE A 129 -8.95 -2.88 2.94
N LYS A 130 -10.21 -3.28 3.02
CA LYS A 130 -11.28 -2.89 2.10
C LYS A 130 -12.56 -2.51 2.86
N ALA A 131 -13.56 -2.03 2.15
CA ALA A 131 -14.84 -1.66 2.76
C ALA A 131 -15.53 -2.84 3.48
N GLU A 132 -15.33 -4.05 2.94
CA GLU A 132 -15.89 -5.30 3.47
C GLU A 132 -15.00 -5.94 4.55
N THR A 133 -13.89 -5.30 4.96
CA THR A 133 -13.05 -5.78 6.06
C THR A 133 -13.90 -6.01 7.31
N SER A 134 -13.74 -7.18 7.91
CA SER A 134 -14.58 -7.63 9.03
C SER A 134 -14.29 -6.85 10.32
N ASN A 135 -15.25 -6.86 11.24
CA ASN A 135 -15.01 -6.29 12.58
C ASN A 135 -13.90 -7.02 13.34
N ARG A 136 -13.67 -8.31 13.04
CA ARG A 136 -12.53 -9.06 13.59
C ARG A 136 -11.22 -8.45 13.12
N GLU A 137 -11.07 -8.25 11.81
CA GLU A 137 -9.86 -7.67 11.23
C GLU A 137 -9.57 -6.26 11.78
N LEU A 138 -10.59 -5.41 11.86
CA LEU A 138 -10.43 -4.07 12.44
C LEU A 138 -10.02 -4.11 13.92
N LYS A 139 -10.58 -5.05 14.70
CA LYS A 139 -10.18 -5.25 16.11
C LYS A 139 -8.72 -5.66 16.23
N LEU A 140 -8.25 -6.56 15.36
CA LEU A 140 -6.84 -6.99 15.35
C LEU A 140 -5.90 -5.82 15.03
N LEU A 141 -6.25 -4.99 14.05
CA LEU A 141 -5.48 -3.79 13.73
C LEU A 141 -5.40 -2.82 14.93
N ASN A 142 -6.51 -2.64 15.66
CA ASN A 142 -6.55 -1.82 16.87
C ASN A 142 -5.73 -2.44 18.02
N GLU A 143 -5.88 -3.75 18.26
CA GLU A 143 -5.19 -4.50 19.31
C GLU A 143 -3.67 -4.34 19.20
N TYR A 144 -3.14 -4.50 17.98
CA TYR A 144 -1.71 -4.32 17.69
C TYR A 144 -1.31 -2.87 17.43
N LYS A 145 -2.25 -1.92 17.56
CA LYS A 145 -2.05 -0.47 17.38
C LYS A 145 -1.41 -0.13 16.03
N SER A 146 -1.92 -0.76 14.97
CA SER A 146 -1.54 -0.44 13.60
C SER A 146 -1.92 1.00 13.28
N ARG A 147 -1.01 1.79 12.69
CA ARG A 147 -1.25 3.21 12.40
C ARG A 147 -1.48 3.52 10.93
N ASN A 148 -0.84 2.74 10.07
CA ASN A 148 -0.74 3.00 8.64
C ASN A 148 -1.33 1.82 7.87
N VAL A 149 -2.27 2.12 6.97
CA VAL A 149 -2.95 1.11 6.17
C VAL A 149 -3.20 1.64 4.76
N VAL A 150 -3.14 0.75 3.78
CA VAL A 150 -3.74 0.98 2.47
C VAL A 150 -5.20 0.55 2.53
N VAL A 151 -6.08 1.42 2.04
CA VAL A 151 -7.50 1.18 1.89
C VAL A 151 -7.80 0.95 0.41
N LEU A 152 -7.96 -0.31 0.04
CA LEU A 152 -8.30 -0.73 -1.31
C LEU A 152 -9.80 -0.56 -1.53
N LEU A 153 -10.17 0.34 -2.45
CA LEU A 153 -11.56 0.62 -2.82
C LEU A 153 -12.12 -0.40 -3.81
N TYR A 154 -11.79 -1.68 -3.62
CA TYR A 154 -12.26 -2.76 -4.47
C TYR A 154 -13.79 -2.80 -4.52
N THR A 155 -14.31 -3.00 -5.73
CA THR A 155 -15.73 -3.25 -5.99
C THR A 155 -15.85 -4.19 -7.20
N SER A 156 -16.92 -4.99 -7.25
CA SER A 156 -17.24 -5.77 -8.44
C SER A 156 -17.71 -4.91 -9.62
N GLN A 157 -18.13 -3.66 -9.39
CA GLN A 157 -18.48 -2.68 -10.43
C GLN A 157 -17.21 -1.96 -10.93
N VAL A 158 -16.30 -2.72 -11.55
CA VAL A 158 -14.93 -2.25 -11.82
C VAL A 158 -14.85 -1.01 -12.71
N ALA A 159 -15.81 -0.77 -13.60
CA ALA A 159 -15.84 0.38 -14.49
C ALA A 159 -16.50 1.64 -13.88
N ASP A 160 -17.07 1.54 -12.68
CA ASP A 160 -17.81 2.64 -12.05
C ASP A 160 -17.02 3.28 -10.90
N ALA A 161 -16.70 4.57 -11.07
CA ALA A 161 -15.99 5.34 -10.06
C ALA A 161 -16.85 5.61 -8.80
N ASN A 162 -18.18 5.67 -8.93
CA ASN A 162 -19.08 5.98 -7.80
C ASN A 162 -19.08 4.86 -6.77
N TYR A 163 -19.11 3.59 -7.21
CA TYR A 163 -19.03 2.44 -6.30
C TYR A 163 -17.73 2.41 -5.49
N ARG A 164 -16.62 2.91 -6.07
CA ARG A 164 -15.34 3.06 -5.35
C ARG A 164 -15.44 4.14 -4.26
N VAL A 165 -16.09 5.26 -4.57
CA VAL A 165 -16.34 6.36 -3.62
C VAL A 165 -17.30 5.93 -2.51
N GLU A 166 -18.32 5.13 -2.81
CA GLU A 166 -19.20 4.54 -1.78
C GLU A 166 -18.42 3.60 -0.86
N ALA A 167 -17.54 2.76 -1.41
CA ALA A 167 -16.67 1.90 -0.61
C ALA A 167 -15.81 2.73 0.37
N LEU A 168 -15.27 3.87 -0.08
CA LEU A 168 -14.55 4.81 0.78
C LEU A 168 -15.43 5.34 1.91
N GLN A 169 -16.65 5.77 1.60
CA GLN A 169 -17.59 6.32 2.59
C GLN A 169 -17.99 5.27 3.65
N ARG A 170 -18.06 3.99 3.28
CA ARG A 170 -18.33 2.89 4.24
C ARG A 170 -17.18 2.63 5.20
N ILE A 171 -15.93 2.69 4.72
CA ILE A 171 -14.77 2.31 5.53
C ILE A 171 -14.23 3.44 6.40
N LEU A 172 -14.24 4.69 5.93
CA LEU A 172 -13.63 5.82 6.65
C LEU A 172 -14.10 6.00 8.10
N PRO A 173 -15.42 5.94 8.42
CA PRO A 173 -15.87 6.05 9.81
C PRO A 173 -15.27 4.97 10.70
N ARG A 174 -15.20 3.74 10.19
CA ARG A 174 -14.69 2.56 10.91
C ARG A 174 -13.18 2.68 11.19
N LEU A 175 -12.41 3.32 10.31
CA LEU A 175 -10.98 3.58 10.54
C LEU A 175 -10.76 4.57 11.69
N GLY A 176 -11.65 5.56 11.82
CA GLY A 176 -11.62 6.51 12.92
C GLY A 176 -11.86 5.87 14.29
N GLU A 177 -12.66 4.80 14.35
CA GLU A 177 -12.96 4.06 15.58
C GLU A 177 -11.77 3.25 16.11
N ILE A 178 -10.86 2.83 15.22
CA ILE A 178 -9.72 1.95 15.56
C ILE A 178 -8.37 2.67 15.55
N GLY A 179 -8.37 4.01 15.52
CA GLY A 179 -7.15 4.81 15.68
C GLY A 179 -6.19 4.76 14.50
N ILE A 180 -6.64 4.43 13.29
CA ILE A 180 -5.81 4.55 12.09
C ILE A 180 -5.50 6.03 11.83
N GLU A 181 -4.22 6.38 11.81
CA GLU A 181 -3.75 7.76 11.64
C GLU A 181 -3.55 8.10 10.16
N THR A 182 -3.04 7.13 9.37
CA THR A 182 -2.60 7.38 8.00
C THR A 182 -3.22 6.41 6.97
N PRO A 183 -4.51 6.58 6.64
CA PRO A 183 -5.12 5.80 5.56
C PRO A 183 -4.65 6.31 4.20
N LEU A 184 -3.98 5.44 3.43
CA LEU A 184 -3.63 5.67 2.03
C LEU A 184 -4.68 5.02 1.14
N ILE A 185 -5.31 5.79 0.25
CA ILE A 185 -6.42 5.26 -0.55
C ILE A 185 -5.89 4.66 -1.85
N ASP A 186 -6.18 3.38 -2.11
CA ASP A 186 -5.92 2.73 -3.39
C ASP A 186 -7.23 2.57 -4.16
N THR A 187 -7.29 3.18 -5.34
CA THR A 187 -8.46 3.11 -6.21
C THR A 187 -8.54 1.83 -7.03
N PHE A 188 -7.52 0.98 -7.07
CA PHE A 188 -7.35 -0.27 -7.83
C PHE A 188 -7.47 -0.14 -9.35
N VAL A 189 -6.79 -1.02 -10.09
CA VAL A 189 -6.91 -1.16 -11.55
C VAL A 189 -6.85 -2.64 -11.87
N VAL A 190 -7.93 -3.18 -12.44
CA VAL A 190 -8.00 -4.61 -12.83
C VAL A 190 -7.56 -4.84 -14.27
N ASP A 191 -7.87 -3.89 -15.15
CA ASP A 191 -7.54 -3.89 -16.57
C ASP A 191 -7.27 -2.46 -17.06
N PRO A 192 -6.64 -2.27 -18.25
CA PRO A 192 -6.36 -0.93 -18.75
C PRO A 192 -7.60 -0.01 -18.88
N PRO A 193 -8.78 -0.48 -19.34
CA PRO A 193 -9.99 0.35 -19.36
C PRO A 193 -10.42 0.87 -17.98
N SER A 194 -10.30 0.06 -16.93
CA SER A 194 -10.67 0.42 -15.56
C SER A 194 -9.82 1.55 -14.97
N LEU A 195 -8.69 1.91 -15.61
CA LEU A 195 -7.86 3.06 -15.22
C LEU A 195 -8.64 4.38 -15.28
N VAL A 196 -9.61 4.50 -16.18
CA VAL A 196 -10.49 5.68 -16.26
C VAL A 196 -11.33 5.80 -15.00
N ALA A 197 -11.91 4.69 -14.53
CA ALA A 197 -12.70 4.66 -13.31
C ALA A 197 -11.82 4.94 -12.07
N ALA A 198 -10.61 4.39 -12.03
CA ALA A 198 -9.62 4.63 -10.98
C ALA A 198 -9.26 6.12 -10.86
N THR A 199 -8.95 6.74 -11.99
CA THR A 199 -8.55 8.15 -12.04
C THR A 199 -9.70 9.07 -11.64
N LYS A 200 -10.93 8.80 -12.12
CA LYS A 200 -12.13 9.54 -11.70
C LYS A 200 -12.38 9.41 -10.20
N ALA A 201 -12.28 8.19 -9.66
CA ALA A 201 -12.43 7.94 -8.23
C ALA A 201 -11.34 8.67 -7.42
N ALA A 202 -10.10 8.70 -7.89
CA ALA A 202 -9.01 9.42 -7.22
C ALA A 202 -9.29 10.93 -7.12
N LEU A 203 -9.80 11.55 -8.19
CA LEU A 203 -10.23 12.95 -8.16
C LEU A 203 -11.36 13.18 -7.16
N HIS A 204 -12.34 12.27 -7.09
CA HIS A 204 -13.43 12.35 -6.11
C HIS A 204 -12.92 12.19 -4.68
N VAL A 205 -12.03 11.23 -4.41
CA VAL A 205 -11.41 11.01 -3.09
C VAL A 205 -10.70 12.28 -2.62
N LYS A 206 -9.87 12.89 -3.47
CA LYS A 206 -9.17 14.16 -3.16
C LYS A 206 -10.15 15.30 -2.93
N SER A 207 -11.20 15.40 -3.73
CA SER A 207 -12.22 16.45 -3.61
C SER A 207 -13.03 16.33 -2.33
N LEU A 208 -13.41 15.11 -1.93
CA LEU A 208 -14.24 14.83 -0.77
C LEU A 208 -13.44 14.91 0.54
N THR A 209 -12.26 14.31 0.58
CA THR A 209 -11.56 14.04 1.86
C THR A 209 -10.20 14.71 1.98
N GLY A 210 -9.60 15.11 0.85
CA GLY A 210 -8.22 15.56 0.77
C GLY A 210 -7.18 14.47 1.07
N LEU A 211 -7.57 13.22 1.30
CA LEU A 211 -6.65 12.13 1.61
C LEU A 211 -5.69 11.82 0.44
N PRO A 212 -4.49 11.28 0.72
CA PRO A 212 -3.63 10.73 -0.31
C PRO A 212 -4.30 9.56 -1.01
N VAL A 213 -4.17 9.53 -2.34
CA VAL A 213 -4.81 8.51 -3.17
C VAL A 213 -3.91 8.16 -4.35
N GLY A 214 -3.88 6.87 -4.71
CA GLY A 214 -3.13 6.32 -5.84
C GLY A 214 -3.78 5.04 -6.39
N CYS A 215 -3.00 4.30 -7.17
CA CYS A 215 -3.38 2.96 -7.64
C CYS A 215 -2.17 2.12 -8.06
N GLY A 216 -2.27 0.80 -7.86
CA GLY A 216 -1.38 -0.18 -8.49
C GLY A 216 -1.85 -0.62 -9.88
N ALA A 217 -1.37 0.03 -10.95
CA ALA A 217 -1.78 -0.31 -12.33
C ALA A 217 -0.94 -1.42 -13.00
N HIS A 218 0.18 -1.83 -12.39
CA HIS A 218 1.16 -2.71 -13.03
C HIS A 218 0.59 -4.09 -13.39
N ASN A 219 -0.31 -4.64 -12.57
CA ASN A 219 -0.95 -5.94 -12.82
C ASN A 219 -1.83 -5.94 -14.06
N ALA A 220 -2.60 -4.86 -14.27
CA ALA A 220 -3.41 -4.67 -15.46
C ALA A 220 -2.54 -4.59 -16.73
N VAL A 221 -1.40 -3.90 -16.65
CA VAL A 221 -0.47 -3.76 -17.79
C VAL A 221 0.26 -5.07 -18.09
N SER A 222 0.77 -5.76 -17.07
CA SER A 222 1.56 -6.99 -17.23
C SER A 222 0.71 -8.14 -17.79
N SER A 223 -0.52 -8.28 -17.30
CA SER A 223 -1.47 -9.28 -17.80
C SER A 223 -1.96 -8.98 -19.22
N SER A 224 -1.96 -7.70 -19.62
CA SER A 224 -2.40 -7.27 -20.95
C SER A 224 -1.34 -7.38 -22.04
N ARG A 225 -0.08 -7.75 -21.71
CA ARG A 225 1.02 -7.93 -22.69
C ARG A 225 0.74 -8.97 -23.77
N LYS A 226 -0.28 -9.82 -23.62
CA LYS A 226 -0.68 -10.79 -24.64
C LYS A 226 -1.61 -10.21 -25.71
N PHE A 227 -2.13 -9.00 -25.51
CA PHE A 227 -3.08 -8.35 -26.41
C PHE A 227 -2.45 -7.25 -27.28
N PHE A 228 -1.15 -7.01 -27.11
CA PHE A 228 -0.30 -6.13 -27.93
C PHE A 228 0.86 -6.96 -28.48
#